data_AF-A0AAV5Y8L3-F1
#
_entry.id   AF-A0AAV5Y8L3-F1
#
_cell.length_a   1.000
_cell.length_b   1.000
_cell.length_c   1.000
_cell.angle_alpha   90.00
_cell.angle_beta   90.00
_cell.angle_gamma   90.00
#
_symmetry.space_group_name_H-M   'P 1'
#
loop_
_entity.id
_entity.type
_entity.pdbx_description
1 polymer ?
#
loop_
_entity_poly.entity_id
_entity_poly.type
_entity_poly.pdbx_seq_one_letter_code
_entity_poly.pdbx_strand_id
1 'polypeptide(L)'
;MALALGAGLLLAPYLFVSARSYPRAPVLDAWPLLPLPLDVVVLVGLGGALVGVALAPQPRWWAAAAGGLVLILAADDQSRWQPWFFQYGLMIGGLALARDTEDALAAWRTVLIGLYFWSGVQKLNATFMTHLFPWLVEPLTSLLPGAMSRLVLAGWMVVPLTEIVVAVGLAIPRLRNAAVVGAVTTHVVVLALLGPFAHRTNAVVWPWNVAMAALAVLLFWNEGRGGLDMLVPRRLGAQAGALVLVGFMPLLSFTGHWDAYLSGALYSGNIEAAVIGLPEAAVARLPDAARRHVVRNRAGASVLDVHEWSMDELGVPPYPEDRVFRAVAREVCRRAGDPAGIVLVIFGRPSLLAGHREIARHDCLALGR
;
A
#
# COMPACT_ATOMS: atom_id res chain seq x y z
N MET A 1 -12.59 1.55 11.20
CA MET A 1 -11.30 2.25 10.98
C MET A 1 -10.31 2.01 12.12
N ALA A 2 -10.52 2.54 13.34
CA ALA A 2 -9.54 2.41 14.44
C ALA A 2 -9.12 0.95 14.74
N LEU A 3 -10.10 0.03 14.84
CA LEU A 3 -9.84 -1.41 15.02
C LEU A 3 -9.01 -2.00 13.87
N ALA A 4 -9.28 -1.60 12.64
CA ALA A 4 -8.59 -2.14 11.46
C ALA A 4 -7.15 -1.60 11.34
N LEU A 5 -6.93 -0.33 11.68
CA LEU A 5 -5.59 0.23 11.80
C LEU A 5 -4.81 -0.46 12.92
N GLY A 6 -5.42 -0.63 14.10
CA GLY A 6 -4.84 -1.36 15.22
C GLY A 6 -4.45 -2.80 14.86
N ALA A 7 -5.31 -3.52 14.14
CA ALA A 7 -5.00 -4.85 13.62
C ALA A 7 -3.79 -4.82 12.67
N GLY A 8 -3.68 -3.82 11.79
CA GLY A 8 -2.51 -3.63 10.93
C GLY A 8 -1.22 -3.39 11.73
N LEU A 9 -1.27 -2.56 12.78
CA LEU A 9 -0.14 -2.33 13.68
C LEU A 9 0.34 -3.62 14.37
N LEU A 10 -0.60 -4.48 14.78
CA LEU A 10 -0.31 -5.75 15.46
C LEU A 10 0.21 -6.83 14.50
N LEU A 11 -0.22 -6.83 13.24
CA LEU A 11 0.22 -7.80 12.23
C LEU A 11 1.55 -7.43 11.56
N ALA A 12 1.94 -6.15 11.60
CA ALA A 12 3.20 -5.66 11.06
C ALA A 12 3.99 -4.84 12.11
N PRO A 13 4.34 -5.40 13.28
CA PRO A 13 4.95 -4.63 14.38
C PRO A 13 6.34 -4.08 14.00
N TYR A 14 7.15 -4.86 13.27
CA TYR A 14 8.46 -4.46 12.77
C TYR A 14 8.42 -3.31 11.76
N LEU A 15 7.26 -3.04 11.15
CA LEU A 15 7.06 -1.85 10.33
C LEU A 15 7.11 -0.56 11.18
N PHE A 16 6.78 -0.62 12.47
CA PHE A 16 6.63 0.54 13.34
C PHE A 16 7.73 0.71 14.38
N VAL A 17 8.56 -0.31 14.62
CA VAL A 17 9.70 -0.23 15.55
C VAL A 17 11.03 -0.12 14.81
N SER A 18 12.03 0.47 15.47
CA SER A 18 13.40 0.68 14.97
C SER A 18 14.29 -0.55 15.14
N ALA A 19 13.90 -1.51 15.99
CA ALA A 19 14.62 -2.76 16.25
C ALA A 19 14.42 -3.77 15.10
N ARG A 20 15.02 -3.48 13.94
CA ARG A 20 14.96 -4.29 12.72
C ARG A 20 16.19 -4.05 11.85
N SER A 21 16.46 -4.98 10.94
CA SER A 21 17.56 -4.90 9.98
C SER A 21 17.18 -4.14 8.71
N TYR A 22 15.91 -4.20 8.29
CA TYR A 22 15.39 -3.52 7.11
C TYR A 22 15.49 -2.00 7.30
N PRO A 23 16.17 -1.27 6.39
CA PRO A 23 16.47 0.13 6.58
C PRO A 23 15.21 1.00 6.64
N ARG A 24 15.27 2.10 7.38
CA ARG A 24 14.23 3.15 7.32
C ARG A 24 14.53 4.10 6.17
N ALA A 25 13.48 4.61 5.55
CA ALA A 25 13.59 5.63 4.51
C ALA A 25 12.81 6.88 4.97
N PRO A 26 13.42 7.79 5.78
CA PRO A 26 12.73 8.99 6.22
C PRO A 26 12.36 9.88 5.03
N VAL A 27 11.37 10.76 5.22
CA VAL A 27 10.92 11.71 4.17
C VAL A 27 12.01 12.74 3.86
N LEU A 28 12.77 13.14 4.88
CA LEU A 28 13.89 14.07 4.76
C LEU A 28 15.16 13.39 5.30
N ASP A 29 16.30 13.55 4.62
CA ASP A 29 17.56 12.95 5.08
C ASP A 29 17.96 13.44 6.49
N ALA A 30 17.57 14.66 6.86
CA ALA A 30 17.82 15.25 8.19
C ALA A 30 16.71 14.97 9.22
N TRP A 31 15.71 14.14 8.91
CA TRP A 31 14.65 13.83 9.85
C TRP A 31 15.20 13.08 11.07
N PRO A 32 14.91 13.52 12.31
CA PRO A 32 15.38 12.82 13.49
C PRO A 32 14.67 11.48 13.62
N LEU A 33 15.39 10.41 13.28
CA LEU A 33 14.86 9.06 13.37
C LEU A 33 14.49 8.72 14.81
N LEU A 34 13.30 8.18 15.05
CA LEU A 34 12.83 7.74 16.35
C LEU A 34 13.68 6.53 16.81
N PRO A 35 14.51 6.66 17.86
CA PRO A 35 15.26 5.53 18.39
C PRO A 35 14.39 4.73 19.36
N LEU A 36 14.83 3.52 19.71
CA LEU A 36 14.33 2.82 20.90
C LEU A 36 14.71 3.64 22.15
N PRO A 37 13.81 3.84 23.13
CA PRO A 37 12.43 3.34 23.22
C PRO A 37 11.35 4.32 22.71
N LEU A 38 11.71 5.45 22.10
CA LEU A 38 10.78 6.50 21.70
C LEU A 38 9.80 6.04 20.61
N ASP A 39 10.26 5.22 19.67
CA ASP A 39 9.42 4.56 18.67
C ASP A 39 8.27 3.74 19.31
N VAL A 40 8.56 2.97 20.36
CA VAL A 40 7.59 2.18 21.11
C VAL A 40 6.64 3.10 21.87
N VAL A 41 7.13 4.18 22.47
CA VAL A 41 6.27 5.18 23.14
C VAL A 41 5.29 5.81 22.15
N VAL A 42 5.76 6.19 20.95
CA VAL A 42 4.91 6.73 19.88
C VAL A 42 3.87 5.69 19.43
N LEU A 43 4.26 4.42 19.28
CA LEU A 43 3.36 3.34 18.89
C LEU A 43 2.29 3.06 19.96
N VAL A 44 2.67 3.00 21.24
CA VAL A 44 1.74 2.82 22.36
C VAL A 44 0.81 4.03 22.48
N GLY A 45 1.35 5.25 22.30
CA GLY A 45 0.57 6.48 22.24
C GLY A 45 -0.47 6.44 21.12
N LEU A 46 -0.10 5.94 19.93
CA LEU A 46 -1.02 5.76 18.82
C LEU A 46 -2.11 4.75 19.19
N GLY A 47 -1.75 3.61 19.78
CA GLY A 47 -2.71 2.63 20.29
C GLY A 47 -3.73 3.24 21.26
N GLY A 48 -3.25 4.01 22.25
CA GLY A 48 -4.10 4.74 23.20
C GLY A 48 -5.02 5.77 22.51
N ALA A 49 -4.48 6.52 21.55
CA ALA A 49 -5.28 7.47 20.77
C ALA A 49 -6.35 6.78 19.93
N LEU A 50 -6.07 5.61 19.35
CA LEU A 50 -7.05 4.82 18.60
C LEU A 50 -8.16 4.26 19.49
N VAL A 51 -7.85 3.84 20.72
CA VAL A 51 -8.86 3.46 21.72
C VAL A 51 -9.74 4.68 22.05
N GLY A 52 -9.14 5.86 22.24
CA GLY A 52 -9.85 7.12 22.42
C GLY A 52 -10.78 7.45 21.24
N VAL A 53 -10.31 7.28 20.00
CA VAL A 53 -11.15 7.46 18.79
C VAL A 53 -12.35 6.50 18.78
N ALA A 54 -12.17 5.26 19.25
CA ALA A 54 -13.22 4.25 19.24
C ALA A 54 -14.26 4.40 20.35
N LEU A 55 -13.86 4.88 21.54
CA LEU A 55 -14.68 4.82 22.74
C LEU A 55 -15.09 6.20 23.30
N ALA A 56 -14.38 7.28 22.96
CA ALA A 56 -14.68 8.58 23.54
C ALA A 56 -15.93 9.22 22.89
N PRO A 57 -16.74 9.94 23.68
CA PRO A 57 -17.93 10.62 23.16
C PRO A 57 -17.58 11.76 22.19
N GLN A 58 -16.38 12.35 22.33
CA GLN A 58 -15.85 13.37 21.43
C GLN A 58 -14.53 12.88 20.81
N PRO A 59 -14.58 12.08 19.73
CA PRO A 59 -13.38 11.44 19.19
C PRO A 59 -12.45 12.42 18.47
N ARG A 60 -12.87 13.67 18.20
CA ARG A 60 -12.11 14.66 17.42
C ARG A 60 -10.69 14.91 17.93
N TRP A 61 -10.50 15.04 19.25
CA TRP A 61 -9.19 15.33 19.83
C TRP A 61 -8.30 14.09 19.85
N TRP A 62 -8.89 12.92 20.08
CA TRP A 62 -8.19 11.65 19.94
C TRP A 62 -7.80 11.38 18.48
N ALA A 63 -8.65 11.77 17.53
CA ALA A 63 -8.35 11.69 16.10
C ALA A 63 -7.24 12.68 15.72
N ALA A 64 -7.22 13.89 16.27
CA ALA A 64 -6.14 14.84 16.07
C ALA A 64 -4.80 14.31 16.63
N ALA A 65 -4.82 13.74 17.84
CA ALA A 65 -3.64 13.10 18.43
C ALA A 65 -3.16 11.90 17.59
N ALA A 66 -4.07 11.00 17.21
CA ALA A 66 -3.77 9.85 16.35
C ALA A 66 -3.23 10.29 14.99
N GLY A 67 -3.82 11.33 14.38
CA GLY A 67 -3.38 11.90 13.11
C GLY A 67 -1.97 12.47 13.20
N GLY A 68 -1.66 13.22 14.27
CA GLY A 68 -0.30 13.72 14.52
C GLY A 68 0.73 12.59 14.65
N LEU A 69 0.40 11.53 15.40
CA LEU A 69 1.28 10.36 15.56
C LEU A 69 1.44 9.57 14.26
N VAL A 70 0.38 9.42 13.47
CA VAL A 70 0.42 8.81 12.13
C VAL A 70 1.36 9.59 11.21
N LEU A 71 1.30 10.93 11.22
CA LEU A 71 2.20 11.78 10.42
C LEU A 71 3.65 11.69 10.88
N ILE A 72 3.90 11.65 12.20
CA ILE A 72 5.26 11.46 12.75
C ILE A 72 5.85 10.12 12.29
N LEU A 73 5.07 9.04 12.41
CA LEU A 73 5.50 7.71 11.95
C LEU A 73 5.70 7.69 10.43
N ALA A 74 4.77 8.26 9.66
CA ALA A 74 4.90 8.37 8.21
C ALA A 74 6.17 9.14 7.81
N ALA A 75 6.51 10.22 8.50
CA ALA A 75 7.70 11.03 8.22
C ALA A 75 9.02 10.32 8.58
N ASP A 76 9.02 9.53 9.65
CA ASP A 76 10.18 8.75 10.10
C ASP A 76 10.54 7.60 9.15
N ASP A 77 9.57 7.03 8.44
CA ASP A 77 9.81 5.94 7.48
C ASP A 77 8.70 5.81 6.44
N GLN A 78 9.06 6.04 5.19
CA GLN A 78 8.16 5.94 4.05
C GLN A 78 7.73 4.50 3.75
N SER A 79 8.42 3.48 4.27
CA SER A 79 7.94 2.09 4.21
C SER A 79 6.54 1.92 4.83
N ARG A 80 6.16 2.83 5.75
CA ARG A 80 4.86 2.86 6.41
C ARG A 80 3.74 3.42 5.55
N TRP A 81 4.04 4.02 4.39
CA TRP A 81 3.05 4.63 3.48
C TRP A 81 2.26 3.56 2.69
N GLN A 82 2.06 2.39 3.29
CA GLN A 82 1.24 1.32 2.77
C GLN A 82 -0.20 1.83 2.56
N PRO A 83 -0.93 1.34 1.53
CA PRO A 83 -2.23 1.89 1.18
C PRO A 83 -3.25 1.89 2.33
N TRP A 84 -3.24 0.85 3.16
CA TRP A 84 -4.12 0.75 4.34
C TRP A 84 -3.80 1.82 5.39
N PHE A 85 -2.51 2.08 5.65
CA PHE A 85 -2.07 3.07 6.63
C PHE A 85 -2.41 4.48 6.15
N PHE A 86 -2.17 4.76 4.86
CA PHE A 86 -2.58 6.00 4.21
C PHE A 86 -4.10 6.20 4.26
N GLN A 87 -4.89 5.20 3.84
CA GLN A 87 -6.35 5.26 3.89
C GLN A 87 -6.86 5.60 5.29
N TYR A 88 -6.42 4.85 6.31
CA TYR A 88 -6.89 5.08 7.67
C TYR A 88 -6.38 6.41 8.24
N GLY A 89 -5.16 6.84 7.87
CA GLY A 89 -4.65 8.17 8.18
C GLY A 89 -5.53 9.28 7.62
N LEU A 90 -5.97 9.18 6.36
CA LEU A 90 -6.91 10.13 5.76
C LEU A 90 -8.27 10.13 6.46
N MET A 91 -8.78 8.95 6.84
CA MET A 91 -10.04 8.84 7.55
C MET A 91 -9.95 9.43 8.98
N ILE A 92 -8.84 9.21 9.69
CA ILE A 92 -8.55 9.84 10.99
C ILE A 92 -8.45 11.36 10.83
N GLY A 93 -7.71 11.83 9.83
CA GLY A 93 -7.60 13.24 9.50
C GLY A 93 -8.96 13.86 9.17
N GLY A 94 -9.80 13.15 8.42
CA GLY A 94 -11.18 13.54 8.16
C GLY A 94 -11.99 13.72 9.44
N LEU A 95 -11.83 12.84 10.43
CA LEU A 95 -12.52 12.98 11.71
C LEU A 95 -11.95 14.12 12.57
N ALA A 96 -10.65 14.39 12.49
CA ALA A 96 -9.98 15.45 13.23
C ALA A 96 -10.29 16.85 12.68
N LEU A 97 -10.45 16.97 11.36
CA LEU A 97 -10.55 18.24 10.64
C LEU A 97 -11.96 18.54 10.12
N ALA A 98 -12.88 17.57 10.13
CA ALA A 98 -14.25 17.79 9.69
C ALA A 98 -14.97 18.81 10.58
N ARG A 99 -15.81 19.62 9.94
CA ARG A 99 -16.61 20.64 10.63
C ARG A 99 -17.79 20.04 11.38
N ASP A 100 -18.34 18.98 10.81
CA ASP A 100 -19.48 18.24 11.33
C ASP A 100 -19.41 16.77 10.86
N THR A 101 -20.33 15.95 11.35
CA THR A 101 -20.38 14.53 11.02
C THR A 101 -20.59 14.27 9.52
N GLU A 102 -21.33 15.12 8.82
CA GLU A 102 -21.61 14.94 7.39
C GLU A 102 -20.35 15.18 6.55
N ASP A 103 -19.55 16.20 6.87
CA ASP A 103 -18.25 16.46 6.23
C ASP A 103 -17.25 15.29 6.47
N ALA A 104 -17.24 14.73 7.68
CA ALA A 104 -16.41 13.55 7.99
C ALA A 104 -16.83 12.33 7.17
N LEU A 105 -18.13 12.02 7.13
CA LEU A 105 -18.66 10.90 6.36
C LEU A 105 -18.40 11.12 4.86
N ALA A 106 -18.65 12.32 4.33
CA ALA A 106 -18.41 12.65 2.93
C ALA A 106 -16.93 12.48 2.57
N ALA A 107 -16.00 12.87 3.45
CA ALA A 107 -14.58 12.60 3.28
C ALA A 107 -14.28 11.09 3.20
N TRP A 108 -14.83 10.28 4.12
CA TRP A 108 -14.60 8.83 4.13
C TRP A 108 -15.17 8.15 2.88
N ARG A 109 -16.35 8.57 2.43
CA ARG A 109 -16.96 8.10 1.18
C ARG A 109 -16.09 8.46 -0.03
N THR A 110 -15.56 9.68 -0.06
CA THR A 110 -14.64 10.14 -1.11
C THR A 110 -13.36 9.31 -1.12
N VAL A 111 -12.76 9.04 0.05
CA VAL A 111 -11.58 8.16 0.19
C VAL A 111 -11.86 6.78 -0.40
N LEU A 112 -12.96 6.14 -0.03
CA LEU A 112 -13.30 4.80 -0.52
C LEU A 112 -13.55 4.75 -2.02
N ILE A 113 -14.32 5.71 -2.56
CA ILE A 113 -14.60 5.79 -4.00
C ILE A 113 -13.30 6.01 -4.77
N GLY A 114 -12.45 6.94 -4.32
CA GLY A 114 -11.15 7.20 -4.94
C GLY A 114 -10.26 5.96 -4.94
N LEU A 115 -10.18 5.24 -3.82
CA LEU A 115 -9.37 4.02 -3.73
C LEU A 115 -9.85 2.92 -4.69
N TYR A 116 -11.16 2.63 -4.76
CA TYR A 116 -11.68 1.64 -5.72
C TYR A 116 -11.42 2.07 -7.16
N PHE A 117 -11.69 3.34 -7.48
CA PHE A 117 -11.54 3.85 -8.83
C PHE A 117 -10.08 3.75 -9.30
N TRP A 118 -9.15 4.31 -8.53
CA TRP A 118 -7.74 4.31 -8.89
C TRP A 118 -7.11 2.93 -8.81
N SER A 119 -7.54 2.07 -7.88
CA SER A 119 -7.13 0.67 -7.84
C SER A 119 -7.44 -0.05 -9.16
N GLY A 120 -8.64 0.15 -9.71
CA GLY A 120 -9.03 -0.45 -10.98
C GLY A 120 -8.27 0.15 -12.16
N VAL A 121 -8.12 1.47 -12.20
CA VAL A 121 -7.35 2.17 -13.26
C VAL A 121 -5.89 1.71 -13.26
N GLN A 122 -5.24 1.61 -12.11
CA GLN A 122 -3.84 1.17 -12.04
C GLN A 122 -3.64 -0.26 -12.52
N LYS A 123 -4.66 -1.13 -12.42
CA LYS A 123 -4.63 -2.52 -12.91
C LYS A 123 -4.83 -2.64 -14.43
N LEU A 124 -5.19 -1.57 -15.15
CA LEU A 124 -5.31 -1.55 -16.61
C LEU A 124 -3.93 -1.44 -17.28
N ASN A 125 -3.09 -2.45 -17.09
CA ASN A 125 -1.76 -2.52 -17.70
C ASN A 125 -1.33 -3.96 -18.02
N ALA A 126 -0.39 -4.09 -18.94
CA ALA A 126 0.10 -5.38 -19.42
C ALA A 126 0.74 -6.23 -18.31
N THR A 127 1.42 -5.63 -17.34
CA THR A 127 2.04 -6.38 -16.23
C THR A 127 0.97 -7.01 -15.32
N PHE A 128 -0.15 -6.32 -15.09
CA PHE A 128 -1.28 -6.92 -14.40
C PHE A 128 -1.80 -8.13 -15.15
N MET A 129 -2.05 -7.99 -16.46
CA MET A 129 -2.53 -9.05 -17.33
C MET A 129 -1.60 -10.28 -17.36
N THR A 130 -0.28 -10.07 -17.50
CA THR A 130 0.66 -11.17 -17.77
C THR A 130 1.31 -11.76 -16.53
N HIS A 131 1.33 -11.05 -15.40
CA HIS A 131 2.01 -11.49 -14.18
C HIS A 131 1.10 -11.52 -12.96
N LEU A 132 0.46 -10.40 -12.60
CA LEU A 132 -0.26 -10.31 -11.31
C LEU A 132 -1.60 -11.03 -11.34
N PHE A 133 -2.38 -10.93 -12.42
CA PHE A 133 -3.65 -11.62 -12.54
C PHE A 133 -3.46 -13.14 -12.61
N PRO A 134 -2.56 -13.69 -13.45
CA PRO A 134 -2.27 -15.13 -13.45
C PRO A 134 -1.83 -15.65 -12.09
N TRP A 135 -0.97 -14.90 -11.39
CA TRP A 135 -0.59 -15.21 -10.01
C TRP A 135 -1.83 -15.23 -9.10
N LEU A 136 -2.63 -14.17 -9.06
CA LEU A 136 -3.81 -14.04 -8.19
C LEU A 136 -4.82 -15.18 -8.36
N VAL A 137 -5.04 -15.67 -9.59
CA VAL A 137 -6.00 -16.75 -9.89
C VAL A 137 -5.36 -18.13 -9.96
N GLU A 138 -4.05 -18.25 -9.72
CA GLU A 138 -3.32 -19.53 -9.70
C GLU A 138 -4.01 -20.60 -8.81
N PRO A 139 -4.47 -20.28 -7.59
CA PRO A 139 -5.11 -21.27 -6.72
C PRO A 139 -6.38 -21.88 -7.33
N LEU A 140 -7.09 -21.12 -8.16
CA LEU A 140 -8.27 -21.60 -8.89
C LEU A 140 -7.87 -22.33 -10.18
N THR A 141 -6.99 -21.73 -10.97
CA THR A 141 -6.62 -22.25 -12.30
C THR A 141 -5.82 -23.55 -12.23
N SER A 142 -5.09 -23.79 -11.15
CA SER A 142 -4.39 -25.06 -10.87
C SER A 142 -5.33 -26.25 -10.67
N LEU A 143 -6.60 -26.01 -10.32
CA LEU A 143 -7.62 -27.04 -10.11
C LEU A 143 -8.49 -27.27 -11.36
N LEU A 144 -8.37 -26.43 -12.39
CA LEU A 144 -9.24 -26.44 -13.56
C LEU A 144 -8.59 -27.14 -14.76
N PRO A 145 -9.38 -27.79 -15.64
CA PRO A 145 -8.90 -28.27 -16.93
C PRO A 145 -8.32 -27.13 -17.79
N GLY A 146 -7.35 -27.45 -18.66
CA GLY A 146 -6.60 -26.44 -19.41
C GLY A 146 -7.43 -25.47 -20.26
N ALA A 147 -8.57 -25.90 -20.83
CA ALA A 147 -9.46 -25.01 -21.56
C ALA A 147 -10.15 -23.98 -20.64
N MET A 148 -10.60 -24.39 -19.46
CA MET A 148 -11.21 -23.51 -18.47
C MET A 148 -10.18 -22.57 -17.83
N SER A 149 -8.98 -23.07 -17.53
CA SER A 149 -7.87 -22.24 -17.04
C SER A 149 -7.55 -21.10 -18.01
N ARG A 150 -7.44 -21.39 -19.32
CA ARG A 150 -7.25 -20.34 -20.34
C ARG A 150 -8.38 -19.33 -20.40
N LEU A 151 -9.64 -19.77 -20.23
CA LEU A 151 -10.78 -18.86 -20.21
C LEU A 151 -10.73 -17.92 -18.99
N VAL A 152 -10.39 -18.45 -17.81
CA VAL A 152 -10.21 -17.62 -16.60
C VAL A 152 -9.10 -16.59 -16.81
N LEU A 153 -7.95 -17.01 -17.34
CA LEU A 153 -6.81 -16.13 -17.62
C LEU A 153 -7.14 -15.04 -18.65
N ALA A 154 -7.93 -15.35 -19.67
CA ALA A 154 -8.41 -14.37 -20.66
C ALA A 154 -9.34 -13.31 -20.04
N GLY A 155 -9.99 -13.64 -18.91
CA GLY A 155 -10.91 -12.76 -18.19
C GLY A 155 -10.26 -11.71 -17.27
N TRP A 156 -8.96 -11.41 -17.42
CA TRP A 156 -8.22 -10.52 -16.52
C TRP A 156 -8.86 -9.14 -16.31
N MET A 157 -9.55 -8.61 -17.33
CA MET A 157 -10.21 -7.30 -17.27
C MET A 157 -11.38 -7.25 -16.29
N VAL A 158 -11.92 -8.40 -15.87
CA VAL A 158 -13.01 -8.45 -14.87
C VAL A 158 -12.60 -7.73 -13.60
N VAL A 159 -11.38 -7.94 -13.10
CA VAL A 159 -10.92 -7.32 -11.84
C VAL A 159 -10.90 -5.77 -11.93
N PRO A 160 -10.13 -5.14 -12.85
CA PRO A 160 -10.10 -3.68 -12.92
C PRO A 160 -11.44 -3.05 -13.26
N LEU A 161 -12.23 -3.68 -14.16
CA LEU A 161 -13.54 -3.15 -14.53
C LEU A 161 -14.54 -3.24 -13.38
N THR A 162 -14.54 -4.33 -12.61
CA THR A 162 -15.38 -4.44 -11.41
C THR A 162 -15.01 -3.36 -10.39
N GLU A 163 -13.73 -3.12 -10.13
CA GLU A 163 -13.30 -2.06 -9.20
C GLU A 163 -13.77 -0.67 -9.64
N ILE A 164 -13.66 -0.33 -10.93
CA ILE A 164 -14.14 0.94 -11.49
C ILE A 164 -15.68 1.03 -11.43
N VAL A 165 -16.39 -0.03 -11.82
CA VAL A 165 -17.86 -0.07 -11.81
C VAL A 165 -18.39 0.03 -10.39
N VAL A 166 -17.75 -0.60 -9.41
CA VAL A 166 -18.07 -0.45 -7.99
C VAL A 166 -17.88 1.00 -7.57
N ALA A 167 -16.75 1.64 -7.88
CA ALA A 167 -16.51 3.04 -7.53
C ALA A 167 -17.58 3.99 -8.10
N VAL A 168 -17.86 3.87 -9.40
CA VAL A 168 -18.89 4.67 -10.09
C VAL A 168 -20.29 4.37 -9.53
N GLY A 169 -20.59 3.10 -9.28
CA GLY A 169 -21.87 2.65 -8.73
C GLY A 169 -22.11 3.16 -7.30
N LEU A 170 -21.09 3.25 -6.46
CA LEU A 170 -21.19 3.83 -5.11
C LEU A 170 -21.52 5.33 -5.16
N ALA A 171 -21.03 6.04 -6.18
CA ALA A 171 -21.31 7.46 -6.41
C ALA A 171 -22.73 7.72 -6.96
N ILE A 172 -23.40 6.72 -7.55
CA ILE A 172 -24.72 6.85 -8.16
C ILE A 172 -25.80 6.25 -7.24
N PRO A 173 -26.74 7.04 -6.69
CA PRO A 173 -27.73 6.57 -5.70
C PRO A 173 -28.49 5.32 -6.12
N ARG A 174 -28.92 5.25 -7.38
CA ARG A 174 -29.71 4.12 -7.91
C ARG A 174 -28.92 2.81 -8.00
N LEU A 175 -27.60 2.89 -8.07
CA LEU A 175 -26.71 1.73 -8.22
C LEU A 175 -26.03 1.34 -6.90
N ARG A 176 -26.15 2.17 -5.86
CA ARG A 176 -25.35 2.12 -4.65
C ARG A 176 -25.44 0.77 -3.93
N ASN A 177 -26.64 0.26 -3.69
CA ASN A 177 -26.80 -1.04 -3.02
C ASN A 177 -26.20 -2.18 -3.86
N ALA A 178 -26.37 -2.16 -5.19
CA ALA A 178 -25.75 -3.15 -6.07
C ALA A 178 -24.21 -3.04 -6.06
N ALA A 179 -23.68 -1.81 -6.03
CA ALA A 179 -22.24 -1.56 -5.91
C ALA A 179 -21.67 -2.01 -4.55
N VAL A 180 -22.43 -1.88 -3.46
CA VAL A 180 -22.06 -2.43 -2.15
C VAL A 180 -22.01 -3.95 -2.20
N VAL A 181 -23.00 -4.62 -2.80
CA VAL A 181 -22.94 -6.09 -3.01
C VAL A 181 -21.70 -6.44 -3.81
N GLY A 182 -21.44 -5.74 -4.93
CA GLY A 182 -20.23 -5.93 -5.74
C GLY A 182 -18.95 -5.78 -4.93
N ALA A 183 -18.82 -4.71 -4.14
CA ALA A 183 -17.66 -4.46 -3.27
C ALA A 183 -17.44 -5.60 -2.26
N VAL A 184 -18.50 -6.02 -1.56
CA VAL A 184 -18.44 -7.11 -0.59
C VAL A 184 -18.03 -8.41 -1.28
N THR A 185 -18.64 -8.74 -2.43
CA THR A 185 -18.27 -9.91 -3.23
C THR A 185 -16.80 -9.86 -3.66
N THR A 186 -16.31 -8.72 -4.16
CA THR A 186 -14.90 -8.54 -4.52
C THR A 186 -13.99 -8.85 -3.34
N HIS A 187 -14.27 -8.30 -2.15
CA HIS A 187 -13.42 -8.55 -0.97
C HIS A 187 -13.49 -9.99 -0.48
N VAL A 188 -14.65 -10.65 -0.55
CA VAL A 188 -14.76 -12.09 -0.24
C VAL A 188 -13.92 -12.93 -1.21
N VAL A 189 -14.00 -12.64 -2.51
CA VAL A 189 -13.21 -13.33 -3.53
C VAL A 189 -11.71 -13.10 -3.32
N VAL A 190 -11.29 -11.86 -3.09
CA VAL A 190 -9.88 -11.52 -2.82
C VAL A 190 -9.37 -12.24 -1.57
N LEU A 191 -10.14 -12.29 -0.48
CA LEU A 191 -9.77 -13.02 0.73
C LEU A 191 -9.67 -14.54 0.49
N ALA A 192 -10.55 -15.10 -0.36
CA ALA A 192 -10.47 -16.51 -0.74
C ALA A 192 -9.20 -16.81 -1.56
N LEU A 193 -8.85 -15.92 -2.51
CA LEU A 193 -7.69 -16.09 -3.41
C LEU A 193 -6.34 -15.71 -2.78
N LEU A 194 -6.31 -14.82 -1.79
CA LEU A 194 -5.07 -14.44 -1.07
C LEU A 194 -4.90 -15.17 0.26
N GLY A 195 -5.86 -16.02 0.61
CA GLY A 195 -5.99 -16.53 1.96
C GLY A 195 -5.02 -17.60 2.43
N PRO A 196 -5.24 -18.12 3.66
CA PRO A 196 -4.43 -19.19 4.23
C PRO A 196 -4.51 -20.51 3.43
N PHE A 197 -5.44 -20.62 2.49
CA PHE A 197 -5.54 -21.77 1.58
C PHE A 197 -4.95 -21.50 0.18
N ALA A 198 -4.36 -20.32 -0.01
CA ALA A 198 -3.81 -19.85 -1.28
C ALA A 198 -2.38 -19.30 -1.08
N HIS A 199 -2.11 -18.05 -1.48
CA HIS A 199 -0.74 -17.49 -1.49
C HIS A 199 -0.13 -17.23 -0.12
N ARG A 200 -0.92 -17.20 0.98
CA ARG A 200 -0.43 -16.95 2.35
C ARG A 200 0.51 -15.75 2.51
N THR A 201 0.30 -14.72 1.69
CA THR A 201 1.16 -13.54 1.66
C THR A 201 0.47 -12.35 2.32
N ASN A 202 1.27 -11.46 2.92
CA ASN A 202 0.84 -10.16 3.46
C ASN A 202 -0.37 -10.25 4.40
N ALA A 203 -0.15 -10.66 5.65
CA ALA A 203 -1.20 -10.85 6.64
C ALA A 203 -2.08 -9.59 6.85
N VAL A 204 -1.54 -8.38 6.64
CA VAL A 204 -2.27 -7.12 6.83
C VAL A 204 -3.41 -6.93 5.83
N VAL A 205 -3.36 -7.60 4.68
CA VAL A 205 -4.44 -7.59 3.67
C VAL A 205 -5.75 -8.12 4.23
N TRP A 206 -5.71 -9.01 5.23
CA TRP A 206 -6.89 -9.62 5.84
C TRP A 206 -7.79 -8.61 6.56
N PRO A 207 -7.34 -7.97 7.66
CA PRO A 207 -8.17 -6.98 8.35
C PRO A 207 -8.50 -5.79 7.45
N TRP A 208 -7.65 -5.46 6.47
CA TRP A 208 -7.93 -4.39 5.54
C TRP A 208 -9.09 -4.71 4.59
N ASN A 209 -9.12 -5.90 3.98
CA ASN A 209 -10.23 -6.30 3.10
C ASN A 209 -11.55 -6.44 3.87
N VAL A 210 -11.52 -7.00 5.08
CA VAL A 210 -12.71 -7.07 5.95
C VAL A 210 -13.21 -5.68 6.28
N ALA A 211 -12.31 -4.75 6.62
CA ALA A 211 -12.68 -3.37 6.90
C ALA A 211 -13.21 -2.65 5.67
N MET A 212 -12.66 -2.88 4.48
CA MET A 212 -13.16 -2.30 3.24
C MET A 212 -14.59 -2.76 2.94
N ALA A 213 -14.87 -4.06 3.04
CA ALA A 213 -16.22 -4.60 2.89
C ALA A 213 -17.20 -4.01 3.92
N ALA A 214 -16.80 -3.94 5.20
CA ALA A 214 -17.62 -3.35 6.25
C ALA A 214 -17.88 -1.85 6.02
N LEU A 215 -16.85 -1.08 5.63
CA LEU A 215 -16.98 0.34 5.34
C LEU A 215 -17.87 0.60 4.12
N ALA A 216 -17.79 -0.23 3.08
CA ALA A 216 -18.70 -0.16 1.94
C ALA A 216 -20.16 -0.31 2.38
N VAL A 217 -20.47 -1.29 3.23
CA VAL A 217 -21.82 -1.46 3.78
C VAL A 217 -22.22 -0.27 4.65
N LEU A 218 -21.41 0.09 5.64
CA LEU A 218 -21.75 1.11 6.63
C LEU A 218 -21.92 2.52 6.03
N LEU A 219 -21.17 2.86 4.99
CA LEU A 219 -21.19 4.20 4.41
C LEU A 219 -22.19 4.38 3.28
N PHE A 220 -22.61 3.29 2.62
CA PHE A 220 -23.36 3.36 1.37
C PHE A 220 -24.65 2.53 1.33
N TRP A 221 -24.82 1.50 2.18
CA TRP A 221 -26.04 0.69 2.15
C TRP A 221 -27.27 1.48 2.58
N ASN A 222 -28.33 1.46 1.75
CA ASN A 222 -29.57 2.23 1.97
C ASN A 222 -29.34 3.74 2.18
N GLU A 223 -28.19 4.27 1.75
CA GLU A 223 -27.96 5.71 1.78
C GLU A 223 -28.75 6.34 0.64
N GLY A 224 -29.85 7.02 0.97
CA GLY A 224 -30.73 7.68 0.02
C GLY A 224 -30.32 9.11 -0.32
N ARG A 225 -29.38 9.70 0.43
CA ARG A 225 -28.91 11.08 0.20
C ARG A 225 -27.86 11.12 -0.92
N GLY A 226 -27.97 12.15 -1.77
CA GLY A 226 -26.90 12.68 -2.62
C GLY A 226 -26.55 11.89 -3.88
N GLY A 227 -26.72 12.53 -5.05
CA GLY A 227 -26.14 12.12 -6.34
C GLY A 227 -24.64 12.45 -6.45
N LEU A 228 -24.15 12.85 -7.63
CA LEU A 228 -22.76 13.32 -7.80
C LEU A 228 -22.40 14.47 -6.84
N ASP A 229 -23.38 15.23 -6.35
CA ASP A 229 -23.24 16.22 -5.28
C ASP A 229 -22.60 15.68 -4.00
N MET A 230 -22.64 14.37 -3.77
CA MET A 230 -21.98 13.69 -2.66
C MET A 230 -20.45 13.68 -2.78
N LEU A 231 -19.91 13.85 -4.00
CA LEU A 231 -18.48 13.95 -4.26
C LEU A 231 -18.03 15.39 -4.48
N VAL A 232 -18.97 16.33 -4.67
CA VAL A 232 -18.67 17.75 -4.87
C VAL A 232 -18.72 18.47 -3.52
N PRO A 233 -17.58 18.88 -2.96
CA PRO A 233 -17.56 19.59 -1.69
C PRO A 233 -18.25 20.95 -1.87
N ARG A 234 -19.31 21.21 -1.11
CA ARG A 234 -20.02 22.50 -1.14
C ARG A 234 -19.21 23.65 -0.54
N ARG A 235 -18.20 23.32 0.26
CA ARG A 235 -17.31 24.25 0.96
C ARG A 235 -15.97 23.55 1.21
N LEU A 236 -14.89 24.32 1.32
CA LEU A 236 -13.59 23.80 1.75
C LEU A 236 -13.72 23.17 3.15
N GLY A 237 -13.18 21.95 3.31
CA GLY A 237 -13.37 21.10 4.48
C GLY A 237 -12.68 19.73 4.30
N ALA A 238 -12.99 18.78 5.17
CA ALA A 238 -12.37 17.45 5.14
C ALA A 238 -12.63 16.72 3.82
N GLN A 239 -13.86 16.80 3.29
CA GLN A 239 -14.22 16.21 2.00
C GLN A 239 -13.40 16.79 0.85
N ALA A 240 -13.19 18.12 0.83
CA ALA A 240 -12.41 18.76 -0.22
C ALA A 240 -10.95 18.29 -0.20
N GLY A 241 -10.35 18.16 1.00
CA GLY A 241 -9.01 17.60 1.16
C GLY A 241 -8.93 16.15 0.68
N ALA A 242 -9.92 15.32 1.04
CA ALA A 242 -10.00 13.94 0.55
C ALA A 242 -10.12 13.89 -0.99
N LEU A 243 -10.96 14.73 -1.59
CA LEU A 243 -11.12 14.79 -3.04
C LEU A 243 -9.83 15.17 -3.75
N VAL A 244 -9.06 16.12 -3.21
CA VAL A 244 -7.73 16.43 -3.75
C VAL A 244 -6.83 15.21 -3.65
N LEU A 245 -6.65 14.64 -2.46
CA LEU A 245 -5.65 13.61 -2.18
C LEU A 245 -5.93 12.25 -2.85
N VAL A 246 -7.20 11.84 -2.96
CA VAL A 246 -7.57 10.53 -3.55
C VAL A 246 -8.36 10.65 -4.85
N GLY A 247 -8.84 11.84 -5.20
CA GLY A 247 -9.53 12.08 -6.47
C GLY A 247 -8.58 12.59 -7.54
N PHE A 248 -7.76 13.59 -7.23
CA PHE A 248 -6.92 14.27 -8.23
C PHE A 248 -5.44 13.91 -8.16
N MET A 249 -4.82 13.87 -6.97
CA MET A 249 -3.39 13.59 -6.83
C MET A 249 -2.93 12.28 -7.50
N PRO A 250 -3.73 11.18 -7.52
CA PRO A 250 -3.33 9.96 -8.22
C PRO A 250 -3.06 10.14 -9.73
N LEU A 251 -3.63 11.16 -10.39
CA LEU A 251 -3.31 11.50 -11.78
C LEU A 251 -1.82 11.83 -11.95
N LEU A 252 -1.23 12.50 -10.97
CA LEU A 252 0.17 12.92 -10.99
C LEU A 252 1.12 11.72 -10.92
N SER A 253 0.65 10.55 -10.48
CA SER A 253 1.46 9.34 -10.42
C SER A 253 1.90 8.85 -11.79
N PHE A 254 1.07 9.02 -12.84
CA PHE A 254 1.45 8.66 -14.21
C PHE A 254 2.62 9.49 -14.75
N THR A 255 2.94 10.62 -14.09
CA THR A 255 4.08 11.48 -14.41
C THR A 255 5.20 11.43 -13.37
N GLY A 256 5.11 10.55 -12.37
CA GLY A 256 6.10 10.41 -11.30
C GLY A 256 6.08 11.49 -10.21
N HIS A 257 5.07 12.36 -10.17
CA HIS A 257 4.94 13.44 -9.18
C HIS A 257 4.07 13.05 -7.97
N TRP A 258 3.54 11.83 -7.94
CA TRP A 258 2.80 11.27 -6.81
C TRP A 258 3.00 9.76 -6.73
N ASP A 259 3.07 9.24 -5.52
CA ASP A 259 3.51 7.87 -5.31
C ASP A 259 2.50 6.83 -5.79
N ALA A 260 3.00 5.69 -6.25
CA ALA A 260 2.20 4.63 -6.82
C ALA A 260 1.24 4.02 -5.79
N TYR A 261 1.71 3.75 -4.57
CA TYR A 261 0.87 3.18 -3.50
C TYR A 261 -0.23 4.13 -3.04
N LEU A 262 0.02 5.44 -3.00
CA LEU A 262 -0.99 6.46 -2.69
C LEU A 262 -2.00 6.65 -3.83
N SER A 263 -1.72 6.04 -4.99
CA SER A 263 -2.54 6.07 -6.20
C SER A 263 -3.26 4.76 -6.48
N GLY A 264 -3.35 3.86 -5.50
CA GLY A 264 -4.05 2.57 -5.66
C GLY A 264 -3.25 1.50 -6.42
N ALA A 265 -1.94 1.64 -6.60
CA ALA A 265 -1.16 0.70 -7.42
C ALA A 265 -0.72 -0.59 -6.70
N LEU A 266 -1.10 -0.81 -5.44
CA LEU A 266 -0.78 -2.07 -4.76
C LEU A 266 -1.47 -3.25 -5.47
N TYR A 267 -0.68 -4.30 -5.74
CA TYR A 267 -1.09 -5.45 -6.56
C TYR A 267 -1.58 -5.12 -7.97
N SER A 268 -1.19 -3.96 -8.53
CA SER A 268 -1.50 -3.63 -9.91
C SER A 268 -0.39 -4.00 -10.90
N GLY A 269 0.82 -4.28 -10.41
CA GLY A 269 2.02 -4.43 -11.24
C GLY A 269 2.55 -3.11 -11.83
N ASN A 270 1.78 -2.02 -11.75
CA ASN A 270 2.18 -0.69 -12.18
C ASN A 270 2.97 0.06 -11.10
N ILE A 271 4.07 -0.56 -10.64
CA ILE A 271 4.94 -0.08 -9.57
C ILE A 271 6.40 -0.31 -9.94
N GLU A 272 7.31 0.41 -9.30
CA GLU A 272 8.74 0.12 -9.38
C GLU A 272 9.10 -1.11 -8.55
N ALA A 273 10.20 -1.77 -8.90
CA ALA A 273 10.77 -2.88 -8.15
C ALA A 273 12.29 -2.76 -8.14
N ALA A 274 12.95 -3.32 -7.14
CA ALA A 274 14.40 -3.25 -7.05
C ALA A 274 15.02 -4.54 -6.53
N VAL A 275 16.25 -4.77 -6.96
CA VAL A 275 17.15 -5.81 -6.45
C VAL A 275 18.54 -5.24 -6.26
N ILE A 276 19.34 -5.84 -5.38
CA ILE A 276 20.72 -5.39 -5.13
C ILE A 276 21.69 -6.51 -5.52
N GLY A 277 22.48 -6.30 -6.56
CA GLY A 277 23.59 -7.17 -6.93
C GLY A 277 24.74 -7.03 -5.94
N LEU A 278 25.31 -8.15 -5.52
CA LEU A 278 26.32 -8.22 -4.47
C LEU A 278 27.49 -9.15 -4.87
N PRO A 279 28.75 -8.77 -4.59
CA PRO A 279 29.85 -9.72 -4.60
C PRO A 279 29.75 -10.67 -3.39
N GLU A 280 30.33 -11.87 -3.49
CA GLU A 280 30.26 -12.88 -2.41
C GLU A 280 30.81 -12.36 -1.07
N ALA A 281 31.87 -11.56 -1.12
CA ALA A 281 32.45 -10.93 0.07
C ALA A 281 31.48 -9.97 0.79
N ALA A 282 30.58 -9.30 0.06
CA ALA A 282 29.56 -8.43 0.64
C ALA A 282 28.42 -9.23 1.29
N VAL A 283 28.04 -10.38 0.69
CA VAL A 283 27.00 -11.26 1.25
C VAL A 283 27.36 -11.74 2.66
N ALA A 284 28.64 -12.01 2.93
CA ALA A 284 29.10 -12.43 4.25
C ALA A 284 28.92 -11.35 5.34
N ARG A 285 28.83 -10.07 4.96
CA ARG A 285 28.72 -8.92 5.89
C ARG A 285 27.28 -8.44 6.09
N LEU A 286 26.33 -8.98 5.35
CA LEU A 286 24.92 -8.68 5.56
C LEU A 286 24.41 -9.26 6.88
N PRO A 287 23.42 -8.60 7.53
CA PRO A 287 22.71 -9.22 8.64
C PRO A 287 21.98 -10.49 8.17
N ASP A 288 21.80 -11.45 9.07
CA ASP A 288 21.19 -12.74 8.74
C ASP A 288 19.81 -12.60 8.09
N ALA A 289 19.00 -11.65 8.57
CA ALA A 289 17.68 -11.36 8.01
C ALA A 289 17.75 -11.00 6.51
N ALA A 290 18.70 -10.16 6.07
CA ALA A 290 18.87 -9.84 4.66
C ALA A 290 19.54 -10.99 3.89
N ARG A 291 20.55 -11.63 4.50
CA ARG A 291 21.37 -12.68 3.88
C ARG A 291 20.54 -13.86 3.38
N ARG A 292 19.48 -14.24 4.09
CA ARG A 292 18.56 -15.33 3.70
C ARG A 292 17.82 -15.09 2.38
N HIS A 293 17.71 -13.83 1.98
CA HIS A 293 17.01 -13.41 0.76
C HIS A 293 17.98 -13.11 -0.39
N VAL A 294 19.23 -13.55 -0.28
CA VAL A 294 20.19 -13.51 -1.38
C VAL A 294 20.01 -14.76 -2.25
N VAL A 295 19.60 -14.54 -3.50
CA VAL A 295 19.39 -15.59 -4.50
C VAL A 295 20.44 -15.48 -5.62
N ARG A 296 20.65 -16.58 -6.35
CA ARG A 296 21.46 -16.58 -7.57
C ARG A 296 20.57 -16.30 -8.77
N ASN A 297 20.87 -15.26 -9.53
CA ASN A 297 20.16 -14.99 -10.77
C ASN A 297 20.58 -15.96 -11.89
N ARG A 298 19.94 -15.87 -13.06
CA ARG A 298 20.25 -16.73 -14.22
C ARG A 298 21.70 -16.62 -14.72
N ALA A 299 22.38 -15.51 -14.45
CA ALA A 299 23.79 -15.31 -14.78
C ALA A 299 24.74 -15.78 -13.67
N GLY A 300 24.23 -16.38 -12.59
CA GLY A 300 25.01 -16.85 -11.45
C GLY A 300 25.45 -15.76 -10.47
N ALA A 301 25.02 -14.51 -10.64
CA ALA A 301 25.34 -13.43 -9.72
C ALA A 301 24.47 -13.49 -8.45
N SER A 302 25.05 -13.16 -7.30
CA SER A 302 24.30 -13.01 -6.04
C SER A 302 23.48 -11.73 -6.06
N VAL A 303 22.20 -11.85 -5.77
CA VAL A 303 21.22 -10.77 -5.81
C VAL A 303 20.39 -10.84 -4.54
N LEU A 304 20.38 -9.75 -3.76
CA LEU A 304 19.45 -9.57 -2.66
C LEU A 304 18.09 -9.15 -3.20
N ASP A 305 17.07 -9.97 -2.91
CA ASP A 305 15.69 -9.67 -3.20
C ASP A 305 15.12 -8.73 -2.11
N VAL A 306 14.90 -7.46 -2.49
CA VAL A 306 14.40 -6.42 -1.57
C VAL A 306 12.94 -6.68 -1.21
N HIS A 307 12.18 -7.33 -2.09
CA HIS A 307 10.78 -7.66 -1.84
C HIS A 307 10.67 -8.73 -0.77
N GLU A 308 11.37 -9.85 -0.94
CA GLU A 308 11.35 -10.95 0.03
C GLU A 308 11.88 -10.53 1.39
N TRP A 309 12.94 -9.70 1.44
CA TRP A 309 13.44 -9.16 2.70
C TRP A 309 12.42 -8.28 3.42
N SER A 310 11.75 -7.37 2.69
CA SER A 310 10.69 -6.54 3.27
C SER A 310 9.51 -7.38 3.77
N MET A 311 9.09 -8.37 2.98
CA MET A 311 7.98 -9.25 3.33
C MET A 311 8.26 -10.09 4.57
N ASP A 312 9.46 -10.69 4.68
CA ASP A 312 9.88 -11.51 5.82
C ASP A 312 10.00 -10.69 7.11
N GLU A 313 10.65 -9.52 7.04
CA GLU A 313 10.95 -8.74 8.24
C GLU A 313 9.84 -7.74 8.62
N LEU A 314 9.29 -6.99 7.66
CA LEU A 314 8.27 -5.97 7.94
C LEU A 314 6.84 -6.50 7.86
N GLY A 315 6.62 -7.67 7.25
CA GLY A 315 5.30 -8.22 7.00
C GLY A 315 4.50 -7.50 5.89
N VAL A 316 5.16 -6.61 5.14
CA VAL A 316 4.56 -5.81 4.05
C VAL A 316 5.54 -5.67 2.88
N PRO A 317 5.05 -5.47 1.65
CA PRO A 317 5.91 -5.25 0.49
C PRO A 317 6.69 -3.92 0.63
N PRO A 318 7.87 -3.82 -0.01
CA PRO A 318 8.66 -2.61 0.03
C PRO A 318 7.89 -1.46 -0.62
N TYR A 319 8.06 -0.25 -0.09
CA TYR A 319 7.43 0.93 -0.68
C TYR A 319 8.06 1.20 -2.06
N PRO A 320 7.28 1.18 -3.15
CA PRO A 320 7.83 0.98 -4.49
C PRO A 320 8.23 2.30 -5.15
N GLU A 321 9.12 3.03 -4.49
CA GLU A 321 9.63 4.30 -4.97
C GLU A 321 11.16 4.30 -4.94
N ASP A 322 11.76 4.79 -6.01
CA ASP A 322 13.21 4.91 -6.22
C ASP A 322 13.96 5.41 -4.96
N ARG A 323 13.45 6.47 -4.32
CA ARG A 323 14.05 7.04 -3.11
C ARG A 323 14.12 6.07 -1.92
N VAL A 324 13.14 5.18 -1.78
CA VAL A 324 13.15 4.15 -0.73
C VAL A 324 14.15 3.05 -1.08
N PHE A 325 14.18 2.60 -2.34
CA PHE A 325 15.16 1.61 -2.78
C PHE A 325 16.60 2.13 -2.66
N ARG A 326 16.84 3.41 -2.97
CA ARG A 326 18.14 4.06 -2.74
C ARG A 326 18.50 4.10 -1.25
N ALA A 327 17.56 4.42 -0.36
CA ALA A 327 17.80 4.40 1.08
C ALA A 327 18.19 2.98 1.57
N VAL A 328 17.49 1.95 1.08
CA VAL A 328 17.83 0.55 1.39
C VAL A 328 19.22 0.18 0.89
N ALA A 329 19.55 0.54 -0.35
CA ALA A 329 20.85 0.25 -0.94
C ALA A 329 22.01 1.00 -0.27
N ARG A 330 21.82 2.27 0.12
CA ARG A 330 22.80 3.03 0.91
C ARG A 330 23.18 2.29 2.19
N GLU A 331 22.19 1.75 2.89
CA GLU A 331 22.45 0.99 4.12
C GLU A 331 23.19 -0.32 3.86
N VAL A 332 22.87 -1.00 2.76
CA VAL A 332 23.61 -2.20 2.32
C VAL A 332 25.07 -1.86 2.00
N CYS A 333 25.32 -0.78 1.25
CA CYS A 333 26.66 -0.26 0.96
C CYS A 333 27.43 0.06 2.24
N ARG A 334 26.79 0.74 3.20
CA ARG A 334 27.39 1.11 4.49
C ARG A 334 27.80 -0.10 5.30
N ARG A 335 26.97 -1.15 5.35
CA ARG A 335 27.25 -2.39 6.09
C ARG A 335 28.29 -3.28 5.41
N ALA A 336 28.31 -3.31 4.08
CA ALA A 336 29.24 -4.14 3.34
C ALA A 336 30.69 -3.64 3.43
N GLY A 337 30.94 -2.37 3.76
CA GLY A 337 32.28 -1.82 4.05
C GLY A 337 33.22 -1.69 2.85
N ASP A 338 33.11 -2.55 1.83
CA ASP A 338 33.70 -2.37 0.51
C ASP A 338 32.57 -2.15 -0.52
N PRO A 339 32.42 -0.92 -1.06
CA PRO A 339 31.37 -0.59 -2.02
C PRO A 339 31.57 -1.23 -3.39
N ALA A 340 32.76 -1.79 -3.68
CA ALA A 340 33.08 -2.30 -5.01
C ALA A 340 32.17 -3.49 -5.38
N GLY A 341 31.48 -3.38 -6.53
CA GLY A 341 30.65 -4.45 -7.08
C GLY A 341 29.23 -4.56 -6.51
N ILE A 342 28.85 -3.68 -5.57
CA ILE A 342 27.46 -3.56 -5.11
C ILE A 342 26.70 -2.64 -6.06
N VAL A 343 25.61 -3.15 -6.63
CA VAL A 343 24.82 -2.40 -7.61
C VAL A 343 23.33 -2.53 -7.30
N LEU A 344 22.69 -1.41 -7.01
CA LEU A 344 21.24 -1.30 -6.99
C LEU A 344 20.73 -1.31 -8.42
N VAL A 345 19.79 -2.21 -8.72
CA VAL A 345 19.08 -2.27 -10.00
C VAL A 345 17.61 -1.97 -9.74
N ILE A 346 17.13 -0.84 -10.25
CA ILE A 346 15.73 -0.44 -10.17
C ILE A 346 15.08 -0.70 -11.52
N PHE A 347 14.01 -1.49 -11.49
CA PHE A 347 13.10 -1.68 -12.59
C PHE A 347 11.98 -0.65 -12.47
N GLY A 348 11.98 0.34 -13.36
CA GLY A 348 10.97 1.39 -13.39
C GLY A 348 9.57 0.85 -13.64
N ARG A 349 8.58 1.74 -13.62
CA ARG A 349 7.19 1.38 -13.91
C ARG A 349 7.06 0.80 -15.32
N PRO A 350 6.23 -0.23 -15.51
CA PRO A 350 6.04 -0.82 -16.82
C PRO A 350 5.26 0.11 -17.74
N SER A 351 5.64 0.15 -19.01
CA SER A 351 4.80 0.71 -20.07
C SER A 351 3.43 0.01 -20.10
N LEU A 352 2.35 0.80 -20.21
CA LEU A 352 0.98 0.31 -20.05
C LEU A 352 0.62 -0.85 -20.99
N LEU A 353 1.07 -0.78 -22.26
CA LEU A 353 0.69 -1.76 -23.29
C LEU A 353 1.66 -2.93 -23.42
N ALA A 354 2.96 -2.69 -23.23
CA ALA A 354 3.99 -3.67 -23.58
C ALA A 354 4.69 -4.26 -22.35
N GLY A 355 4.52 -3.67 -21.16
CA GLY A 355 5.14 -4.17 -19.93
C GLY A 355 6.64 -3.92 -19.82
N HIS A 356 7.28 -3.31 -20.83
CA HIS A 356 8.70 -2.95 -20.81
C HIS A 356 8.97 -1.96 -19.68
N ARG A 357 10.10 -2.16 -19.00
CA ARG A 357 10.55 -1.33 -17.87
C ARG A 357 11.89 -0.71 -18.22
N GLU A 358 12.04 0.57 -17.91
CA GLU A 358 13.36 1.19 -17.87
C GLU A 358 14.16 0.60 -16.70
N ILE A 359 15.46 0.43 -16.89
CA ILE A 359 16.35 -0.14 -15.87
C ILE A 359 17.39 0.91 -15.49
N ALA A 360 17.32 1.38 -14.25
CA ALA A 360 18.32 2.24 -13.66
C ALA A 360 19.30 1.41 -12.82
N ARG A 361 20.59 1.76 -12.88
CA ARG A 361 21.64 1.10 -12.11
C ARG A 361 22.41 2.15 -11.31
N HIS A 362 22.62 1.88 -10.03
CA HIS A 362 23.35 2.77 -9.14
C HIS A 362 24.36 1.96 -8.33
N ASP A 363 25.63 2.34 -8.43
CA ASP A 363 26.66 1.84 -7.52
C ASP A 363 26.63 2.64 -6.21
N CYS A 364 27.41 2.19 -5.22
CA CYS A 364 27.49 2.88 -3.93
C CYS A 364 28.09 4.30 -4.02
N LEU A 365 28.83 4.63 -5.08
CA LEU A 365 29.38 5.98 -5.26
C LEU A 365 28.27 6.96 -5.69
N ALA A 366 27.43 6.53 -6.63
CA ALA A 366 26.29 7.30 -7.14
C ALA A 366 25.17 7.46 -6.10
N LEU A 367 25.06 6.54 -5.13
CA LEU A 367 24.05 6.59 -4.08
C LEU A 367 24.35 7.62 -2.98
N GLY A 368 25.60 8.11 -2.89
CA GLY A 368 26.05 8.89 -1.73
C GLY A 368 26.20 7.99 -0.49
N ARG A 369 27.05 8.40 0.45
CA ARG A 369 27.21 7.67 1.73
C ARG A 369 26.04 7.92 2.67
#